data_AF-A0AA37MA63-F1
#
_entry.id   AF-A0AA37MA63-F1
#
_cell.length_a   1.000
_cell.length_b   1.000
_cell.length_c   1.000
_cell.angle_alpha   90.00
_cell.angle_beta   90.00
_cell.angle_gamma   90.00
#
_symmetry.space_group_name_H-M   'P 1'
#
loop_
_entity.id
_entity.type
_entity.pdbx_description
1 polymer ?
#
loop_
_entity_poly.entity_id
_entity_poly.type
_entity_poly.pdbx_seq_one_letter_code
_entity_poly.pdbx_strand_id
1 'polypeptide(L)'
;MTDWKRILRAVAPRARADIVAAFVALDAEIEAAGIATDLRRAHFLAQVVPESAYLTRLEENLNYTTAERIRATWKTRFQDVAAAAPYVRNPKALANFVYGGRMGNNRPGDGWLFRGGGLGMTTGRANYRKAGFESSPEELRKPLIALRTALTFWVDNRCEAYADRDDVVGLRQVWNGGQIGIAETREILAKAKAVLKTLPAQAKLKALRYPVGAVDGDHAARTTGAVQLLQHRAGLPVTGELDDATLAALDEAEPLPVAKKDANLAASRTVQGAGAAGTFGFAELVQSAGELKDQVESAHAQISAGTVFGLVMGTVIVAGAAYAIYARWDDAGRPLPGFLARRFPSLMGAA
;
A
#
# COMPACT_ATOMS: atom_id res chain seq x y z
N MET A 1 3.57 18.84 -3.11
CA MET A 1 3.34 18.30 -1.75
C MET A 1 3.06 16.82 -1.88
N THR A 2 3.82 15.99 -1.18
CA THR A 2 3.69 14.53 -1.22
C THR A 2 2.41 14.09 -0.51
N ASP A 3 1.63 13.16 -1.07
CA ASP A 3 0.43 12.63 -0.39
C ASP A 3 0.79 11.55 0.64
N TRP A 4 1.44 11.97 1.72
CA TRP A 4 1.83 11.09 2.83
C TRP A 4 0.66 10.31 3.43
N LYS A 5 -0.55 10.89 3.43
CA LYS A 5 -1.74 10.21 3.97
C LYS A 5 -2.06 8.96 3.17
N ARG A 6 -2.11 9.05 1.84
CA ARG A 6 -2.38 7.89 0.97
C ARG A 6 -1.21 6.91 0.98
N ILE A 7 0.03 7.39 0.87
CA ILE A 7 1.22 6.54 0.88
C ILE A 7 1.28 5.71 2.16
N LEU A 8 1.16 6.35 3.33
CA LEU A 8 1.23 5.66 4.61
C LEU A 8 0.03 4.75 4.86
N ARG A 9 -1.18 5.12 4.40
CA ARG A 9 -2.34 4.22 4.49
C ARG A 9 -2.14 2.94 3.69
N ALA A 10 -1.51 3.02 2.53
CA ALA A 10 -1.21 1.83 1.72
C ALA A 10 -0.08 0.99 2.34
N VAL A 11 1.03 1.62 2.75
CA VAL A 11 2.20 0.92 3.28
C VAL A 11 1.96 0.38 4.70
N ALA A 12 1.41 1.19 5.59
CA ALA A 12 1.15 0.91 7.00
C ALA A 12 -0.30 1.27 7.40
N PRO A 13 -1.31 0.44 7.04
CA PRO A 13 -2.73 0.78 7.19
C PRO A 13 -3.22 1.08 8.61
N ARG A 14 -2.47 0.63 9.63
CA ARG A 14 -2.78 0.84 11.05
C ARG A 14 -1.90 1.92 11.70
N ALA A 15 -1.13 2.66 10.91
CA ALA A 15 -0.29 3.75 11.40
C ALA A 15 -1.12 4.70 12.28
N ARG A 16 -0.54 5.13 13.40
CA ARG A 16 -1.21 6.10 14.28
C ARG A 16 -1.43 7.42 13.53
N ALA A 17 -2.60 8.01 13.72
CA ALA A 17 -2.99 9.23 13.03
C ALA A 17 -2.05 10.41 13.32
N ASP A 18 -1.49 10.49 14.52
CA ASP A 18 -0.54 11.53 14.92
C ASP A 18 0.84 11.38 14.26
N ILE A 19 1.28 10.15 14.00
CA ILE A 19 2.49 9.86 13.20
C ILE A 19 2.25 10.22 11.74
N VAL A 20 1.10 9.85 11.17
CA VAL A 20 0.74 10.25 9.80
C VAL A 20 0.69 11.77 9.67
N ALA A 21 0.11 12.46 10.66
CA ALA A 21 0.07 13.92 10.70
C ALA A 21 1.48 14.54 10.76
N ALA A 22 2.44 13.91 11.44
CA ALA A 22 3.82 14.37 11.47
C ALA A 22 4.49 14.31 10.08
N PHE A 23 4.30 13.23 9.30
CA PHE A 23 4.81 13.16 7.92
C PHE A 23 4.23 14.26 7.04
N VAL A 24 2.92 14.55 7.17
CA VAL A 24 2.28 15.63 6.43
C VAL A 24 2.82 17.01 6.85
N ALA A 25 2.95 17.25 8.16
CA ALA A 25 3.42 18.52 8.69
C ALA A 25 4.90 18.80 8.36
N LEU A 26 5.69 17.74 8.19
CA LEU A 26 7.13 17.82 7.94
C LEU A 26 7.50 17.51 6.47
N ASP A 27 6.56 17.58 5.52
CA ASP A 27 6.83 17.28 4.09
C ASP A 27 8.03 18.07 3.55
N ALA A 28 8.09 19.37 3.82
CA ALA A 28 9.21 20.22 3.41
C ALA A 28 10.55 19.85 4.10
N GLU A 29 10.52 19.42 5.36
CA GLU A 29 11.73 18.96 6.07
C GLU A 29 12.19 17.59 5.55
N ILE A 30 11.26 16.71 5.17
CA ILE A 30 11.56 15.43 4.53
C ILE A 30 12.24 15.67 3.18
N GLU A 31 11.73 16.61 2.37
CA GLU A 31 12.36 16.99 1.11
C GLU A 31 13.74 17.64 1.33
N ALA A 32 13.87 18.54 2.31
CA ALA A 32 15.14 19.18 2.67
C ALA A 32 16.20 18.20 3.19
N ALA A 33 15.78 17.08 3.80
CA ALA A 33 16.65 15.96 4.15
C ALA A 33 17.10 15.12 2.93
N GLY A 34 16.74 15.53 1.71
CA GLY A 34 17.09 14.86 0.47
C GLY A 34 16.15 13.73 0.07
N ILE A 35 15.01 13.56 0.74
CA ILE A 35 14.04 12.46 0.50
C ILE A 35 12.94 12.94 -0.46
N ALA A 36 13.35 13.46 -1.61
CA ALA A 36 12.45 14.04 -2.62
C ALA A 36 12.11 13.10 -3.79
N THR A 37 12.92 12.05 -4.01
CA THR A 37 12.65 11.05 -5.06
C THR A 37 11.84 9.88 -4.50
N ASP A 38 11.05 9.23 -5.35
CA ASP A 38 10.24 8.08 -4.91
C ASP A 38 11.12 6.92 -4.41
N LEU A 39 12.29 6.71 -5.03
CA LEU A 39 13.23 5.70 -4.55
C LEU A 39 13.72 6.01 -3.13
N ARG A 40 14.11 7.25 -2.85
CA ARG A 40 14.55 7.67 -1.51
C ARG A 40 13.42 7.61 -0.49
N ARG A 41 12.21 8.05 -0.86
CA ARG A 41 11.01 7.89 0.00
C ARG A 41 10.75 6.43 0.34
N ALA A 42 10.84 5.54 -0.65
CA ALA A 42 10.65 4.11 -0.44
C ALA A 42 11.69 3.52 0.51
N HIS A 43 12.96 3.87 0.35
CA HIS A 43 14.04 3.44 1.25
C HIS A 43 13.91 3.98 2.67
N PHE A 44 13.51 5.24 2.82
CA PHE A 44 13.24 5.82 4.14
C PHE A 44 12.09 5.09 4.85
N LEU A 45 10.96 4.89 4.15
CA LEU A 45 9.82 4.12 4.65
C LEU A 45 10.22 2.68 5.01
N ALA A 46 11.06 2.04 4.21
CA ALA A 46 11.55 0.69 4.45
C ALA A 46 12.33 0.53 5.76
N GLN A 47 12.92 1.61 6.29
CA GLN A 47 13.54 1.58 7.61
C GLN A 47 12.55 1.92 8.72
N VAL A 48 11.85 3.05 8.62
CA VAL A 48 11.05 3.56 9.75
C VAL A 48 9.80 2.73 10.03
N VAL A 49 9.20 2.11 9.01
CA VAL A 49 7.98 1.30 9.15
C VAL A 49 8.24 0.05 10.01
N PRO A 50 9.20 -0.85 9.71
CA PRO A 50 9.44 -2.01 10.55
C PRO A 50 9.95 -1.64 11.96
N GLU A 51 10.83 -0.62 12.09
CA GLU A 51 11.35 -0.18 13.39
C GLU A 51 10.28 0.34 14.36
N SER A 52 9.18 0.87 13.83
CA SER A 52 8.09 1.45 14.61
C SER A 52 6.86 0.53 14.73
N ALA A 53 7.03 -0.76 14.42
CA ALA A 53 5.94 -1.73 14.33
C ALA A 53 4.81 -1.22 13.42
N TYR A 54 5.16 -0.91 12.17
CA TYR A 54 4.26 -0.33 11.16
C TYR A 54 3.67 1.02 11.59
N LEU A 55 4.51 1.90 12.15
CA LEU A 55 4.12 3.23 12.62
C LEU A 55 3.00 3.18 13.66
N THR A 56 2.94 2.11 14.46
CA THR A 56 1.99 1.99 15.58
C THR A 56 2.61 2.37 16.91
N ARG A 57 3.95 2.46 16.98
CA ARG A 57 4.70 2.70 18.22
C ARG A 57 5.86 3.67 17.97
N LEU A 58 6.16 4.48 18.98
CA LEU A 58 7.36 5.33 19.05
C LEU A 58 8.22 4.98 20.27
N GLU A 59 7.91 3.86 20.91
CA GLU A 59 8.62 3.36 22.07
C GLU A 59 8.45 1.84 22.19
N GLU A 60 9.46 1.19 22.74
CA GLU A 60 9.31 -0.19 23.17
C GLU A 60 8.38 -0.28 24.39
N ASN A 61 7.46 -1.25 24.35
CA ASN A 61 6.52 -1.46 25.45
C ASN A 61 7.05 -2.46 26.50
N LEU A 62 7.98 -3.34 26.11
CA LEU A 62 8.58 -4.41 26.92
C LEU A 62 7.57 -5.27 27.69
N ASN A 63 6.32 -5.32 27.23
CA ASN A 63 5.25 -6.00 27.95
C ASN A 63 5.09 -7.43 27.42
N TYR A 64 5.78 -8.38 28.05
CA TYR A 64 5.74 -9.80 27.71
C TYR A 64 4.78 -10.55 28.63
N THR A 65 3.95 -11.42 28.05
CA THR A 65 2.93 -12.20 28.79
C THR A 65 3.44 -13.52 29.34
N THR A 66 4.59 -14.01 28.87
CA THR A 66 5.17 -15.28 29.34
C THR A 66 6.69 -15.17 29.50
N ALA A 67 7.24 -15.92 30.44
CA ALA A 67 8.66 -15.92 30.77
C ALA A 67 9.50 -16.56 29.65
N GLU A 68 8.93 -17.52 28.92
CA GLU A 68 9.56 -18.19 27.78
C GLU A 68 9.87 -17.18 26.66
N ARG A 69 8.93 -16.27 26.36
CA ARG A 69 9.16 -15.24 25.34
C ARG A 69 10.22 -14.22 25.77
N ILE A 70 10.24 -13.86 27.05
CA ILE A 70 11.29 -12.98 27.62
C ILE A 70 12.65 -13.65 27.45
N ARG A 71 12.81 -14.89 27.91
CA ARG A 71 14.07 -15.62 27.75
C ARG A 71 14.44 -15.84 26.29
N ALA A 72 13.49 -16.14 25.41
CA ALA A 72 13.75 -16.32 23.99
C ALA A 72 14.32 -15.05 23.34
N THR A 73 13.88 -13.87 23.81
CA THR A 73 14.37 -12.56 23.37
C THR A 73 15.77 -12.26 23.94
N TRP A 74 15.99 -12.53 25.23
CA TRP A 74 17.26 -12.26 25.92
C TRP A 74 17.93 -13.52 26.48
N LYS A 75 18.26 -14.45 25.57
CA LYS A 75 18.82 -15.76 25.91
C LYS A 75 20.05 -15.71 26.80
N THR A 76 20.90 -14.69 26.61
CA THR A 76 22.15 -14.50 27.36
C THR A 76 21.98 -13.71 28.65
N ARG A 77 20.76 -13.22 28.96
CA ARG A 77 20.46 -12.46 30.18
C ARG A 77 19.69 -13.27 31.22
N PHE A 78 18.96 -14.30 30.76
CA PHE A 78 18.20 -15.19 31.62
C PHE A 78 18.74 -16.60 31.50
N GLN A 79 19.31 -17.12 32.59
CA GLN A 79 19.86 -18.48 32.66
C GLN A 79 18.80 -19.51 32.26
N ASP A 80 17.62 -19.41 32.85
CA ASP A 80 16.46 -20.27 32.60
C ASP A 80 15.16 -19.45 32.55
N VAL A 81 14.03 -20.14 32.31
CA VAL A 81 12.71 -19.51 32.25
C VAL A 81 12.28 -18.97 33.61
N ALA A 82 12.67 -19.63 34.71
CA ALA A 82 12.33 -19.20 36.07
C ALA A 82 12.93 -17.83 36.40
N ALA A 83 14.16 -17.57 35.98
CA ALA A 83 14.82 -16.26 36.13
C ALA A 83 14.06 -15.12 35.40
N ALA A 84 13.29 -15.43 34.36
CA ALA A 84 12.50 -14.45 33.61
C ALA A 84 11.09 -14.23 34.20
N ALA A 85 10.61 -15.13 35.06
CA ALA A 85 9.25 -15.07 35.63
C ALA A 85 8.91 -13.74 36.34
N PRO A 86 9.82 -13.12 37.13
CA PRO A 86 9.53 -11.85 37.81
C PRO A 86 9.26 -10.67 36.87
N TYR A 87 9.63 -10.80 35.59
CA TYR A 87 9.53 -9.74 34.60
C TYR A 87 8.28 -9.84 33.70
N VAL A 88 7.49 -10.91 33.85
CA VAL A 88 6.23 -11.09 33.12
C VAL A 88 5.25 -9.98 33.51
N ARG A 89 4.70 -9.30 32.49
CA ARG A 89 3.84 -8.12 32.64
C ARG A 89 4.44 -7.01 33.51
N ASN A 90 5.78 -6.96 33.64
CA ASN A 90 6.50 -5.95 34.40
C ASN A 90 7.56 -5.25 33.54
N PRO A 91 7.13 -4.41 32.58
CA PRO A 91 8.00 -3.84 31.56
C PRO A 91 9.08 -2.92 32.14
N LYS A 92 8.78 -2.17 33.21
CA LYS A 92 9.74 -1.28 33.88
C LYS A 92 10.87 -2.07 34.54
N ALA A 93 10.55 -3.13 35.28
CA ALA A 93 11.57 -3.99 35.86
C ALA A 93 12.41 -4.66 34.77
N LEU A 94 11.77 -5.15 33.70
CA LEU A 94 12.45 -5.80 32.59
C LEU A 94 13.42 -4.86 31.89
N ALA A 95 12.99 -3.63 31.59
CA ALA A 95 13.85 -2.61 30.97
C ALA A 95 15.07 -2.29 31.82
N ASN A 96 14.86 -2.09 33.12
CA ASN A 96 15.94 -1.79 34.06
C ASN A 96 16.93 -2.96 34.17
N PHE A 97 16.45 -4.20 34.11
CA PHE A 97 17.30 -5.39 34.11
C PHE A 97 18.10 -5.54 32.81
N VAL A 98 17.44 -5.43 31.65
CA VAL A 98 18.05 -5.69 30.33
C VAL A 98 19.01 -4.58 29.89
N TYR A 99 18.68 -3.33 30.22
CA TYR A 99 19.41 -2.15 29.76
C TYR A 99 20.20 -1.43 30.85
N GLY A 100 20.03 -1.78 32.12
CA GLY A 100 20.84 -1.24 33.21
C GLY A 100 22.33 -1.55 33.03
N GLY A 101 23.19 -0.59 33.34
CA GLY A 101 24.65 -0.70 33.20
C GLY A 101 25.16 -0.63 31.75
N ARG A 102 24.31 -0.34 30.77
CA ARG A 102 24.67 -0.36 29.33
C ARG A 102 24.37 0.97 28.66
N MET A 103 25.13 1.33 27.62
CA MET A 103 24.84 2.51 26.78
C MET A 103 24.67 3.80 27.61
N GLY A 104 25.45 3.93 28.68
CA GLY A 104 25.39 5.04 29.63
C GLY A 104 24.31 4.95 30.71
N ASN A 105 23.47 3.91 30.75
CA ASN A 105 22.44 3.71 31.78
C ASN A 105 23.05 3.35 33.13
N ASN A 106 23.58 4.33 33.87
CA ASN A 106 24.33 4.13 35.10
C ASN A 106 23.55 4.54 36.36
N ARG A 107 22.30 4.99 36.24
CA ARG A 107 21.44 5.33 37.38
C ARG A 107 20.27 4.35 37.52
N PRO A 108 19.74 4.16 38.75
CA PRO A 108 18.51 3.40 38.96
C PRO A 108 17.37 3.94 38.09
N GLY A 109 16.70 3.06 37.34
CA GLY A 109 15.59 3.44 36.46
C GLY A 109 15.98 3.83 35.03
N ASP A 110 17.28 3.95 34.73
CA ASP A 110 17.74 4.38 33.39
C ASP A 110 17.31 3.43 32.28
N GLY A 111 17.29 2.13 32.54
CA GLY A 111 16.89 1.15 31.54
C GLY A 111 15.46 1.37 31.06
N TRP A 112 14.54 1.75 31.95
CA TRP A 112 13.18 2.16 31.57
C TRP A 112 13.14 3.57 30.98
N LEU A 113 13.84 4.52 31.60
CA LEU A 113 13.77 5.93 31.21
C LEU A 113 14.27 6.14 29.77
N PHE A 114 15.40 5.51 29.42
CA PHE A 114 16.04 5.57 28.11
C PHE A 114 15.86 4.29 27.28
N ARG A 115 14.72 3.61 27.48
CA ARG A 115 14.29 2.52 26.61
C ARG A 115 14.14 3.01 25.16
N GLY A 116 14.20 2.10 24.20
CA GLY A 116 14.03 2.36 22.77
C GLY A 116 12.88 3.31 22.47
N GLY A 117 13.19 4.42 21.79
CA GLY A 117 12.26 5.48 21.47
C GLY A 117 12.50 6.14 20.11
N GLY A 118 11.46 6.79 19.59
CA GLY A 118 11.43 7.41 18.27
C GLY A 118 11.26 6.41 17.13
N LEU A 119 11.32 6.89 15.88
CA LEU A 119 11.21 6.04 14.69
C LEU A 119 12.49 5.23 14.39
N GLY A 120 13.63 5.65 14.93
CA GLY A 120 14.92 4.96 14.80
C GLY A 120 15.30 4.13 16.03
N MET A 121 14.38 3.91 16.98
CA MET A 121 14.60 3.07 18.17
C MET A 121 15.87 3.40 18.99
N THR A 122 16.11 4.70 19.23
CA THR A 122 17.24 5.16 20.04
C THR A 122 17.12 4.62 21.48
N THR A 123 18.17 3.94 21.96
CA THR A 123 18.18 3.25 23.25
C THR A 123 19.43 3.62 24.06
N GLY A 124 19.26 3.90 25.35
CA GLY A 124 20.34 4.17 26.31
C GLY A 124 20.65 5.66 26.52
N ARG A 125 20.96 6.04 27.77
CA ARG A 125 21.23 7.42 28.20
C ARG A 125 22.27 8.12 27.33
N ALA A 126 23.36 7.44 26.98
CA ALA A 126 24.41 8.03 26.15
C ALA A 126 23.92 8.40 24.74
N ASN A 127 23.05 7.57 24.15
CA ASN A 127 22.48 7.82 22.84
C ASN A 127 21.41 8.92 22.88
N TYR A 128 20.56 8.92 23.92
CA TYR A 128 19.64 10.04 24.17
C TYR A 128 20.39 11.36 24.38
N ARG A 129 21.52 11.36 25.11
CA ARG A 129 22.39 12.52 25.26
C ARG A 129 22.91 13.00 23.91
N LYS A 130 23.44 12.09 23.08
CA LYS A 130 23.93 12.43 21.73
C LYS A 130 22.82 13.04 20.85
N ALA A 131 21.59 12.56 21.00
CA ALA A 131 20.43 13.10 20.31
C ALA A 131 19.84 14.38 20.96
N GLY A 132 20.39 14.86 22.09
CA GLY A 132 19.91 16.07 22.77
C GLY A 132 18.71 15.87 23.71
N PHE A 133 18.37 14.63 24.06
CA PHE A 133 17.17 14.27 24.84
C PHE A 133 17.46 13.64 26.20
N GLU A 134 18.68 13.77 26.75
CA GLU A 134 18.97 13.19 28.08
C GLU A 134 18.10 13.80 29.19
N SER A 135 17.89 15.11 29.17
CA SER A 135 17.08 15.84 30.16
C SER A 135 15.57 15.71 29.93
N SER A 136 15.16 15.28 28.74
CA SER A 136 13.76 15.20 28.31
C SER A 136 13.50 14.01 27.38
N PRO A 137 13.74 12.77 27.85
CA PRO A 137 13.67 11.56 27.01
C PRO A 137 12.28 11.27 26.44
N GLU A 138 11.22 11.75 27.10
CA GLU A 138 9.85 11.66 26.61
C GLU A 138 9.60 12.44 25.31
N GLU A 139 10.35 13.52 25.06
CA GLU A 139 10.19 14.35 23.86
C GLU A 139 10.51 13.55 22.59
N LEU A 140 11.50 12.64 22.65
CA LEU A 140 11.86 11.78 21.51
C LEU A 140 10.70 10.90 21.04
N ARG A 141 9.71 10.66 21.90
CA ARG A 141 8.53 9.83 21.63
C ARG A 141 7.34 10.63 21.09
N LYS A 142 7.51 11.94 20.88
CA LYS A 142 6.50 12.77 20.19
C LYS A 142 6.66 12.62 18.67
N PRO A 143 5.57 12.47 17.90
CA PRO A 143 5.63 12.16 16.46
C PRO A 143 6.54 13.09 15.63
N LEU A 144 6.45 14.41 15.82
CA LEU A 144 7.28 15.38 15.09
C LEU A 144 8.77 15.23 15.42
N ILE A 145 9.10 15.07 16.69
CA ILE A 145 10.48 14.92 17.16
C ILE A 145 11.05 13.57 16.73
N ALA A 146 10.26 12.50 16.83
CA ALA A 146 10.62 11.16 16.38
C ALA A 146 10.98 11.14 14.89
N LEU A 147 10.18 11.83 14.05
CA LEU A 147 10.45 11.96 12.63
C LEU A 147 11.69 12.82 12.35
N ARG A 148 11.82 13.99 12.97
CA ARG A 148 13.03 14.83 12.83
C ARG A 148 14.32 14.11 13.23
N THR A 149 14.27 13.30 14.26
CA THR A 149 15.44 12.50 14.69
C THR A 149 15.79 11.44 13.65
N ALA A 150 14.78 10.79 13.06
CA ALA A 150 15.00 9.85 11.95
C ALA A 150 15.54 10.53 10.68
N LEU A 151 15.07 11.74 10.37
CA LEU A 151 15.61 12.56 9.27
C LEU A 151 17.06 13.00 9.54
N THR A 152 17.36 13.39 10.78
CA THR A 152 18.72 13.75 11.21
C THR A 152 19.65 12.54 11.02
N PHE A 153 19.24 11.36 11.46
CA PHE A 153 20.01 10.13 11.24
C PHE A 153 20.22 9.85 9.75
N TRP A 154 19.18 9.99 8.93
CA TRP A 154 19.27 9.80 7.48
C TRP A 154 20.35 10.69 6.85
N VAL A 155 20.36 11.98 7.21
CA VAL A 155 21.32 12.95 6.70
C VAL A 155 22.74 12.68 7.22
N ASP A 156 22.90 12.51 8.54
CA ASP A 156 24.21 12.32 9.19
C ASP A 156 24.93 11.07 8.68
N ASN A 157 24.18 10.04 8.28
CA ASN A 157 24.74 8.77 7.81
C ASN A 157 24.71 8.63 6.28
N ARG A 158 24.39 9.71 5.54
CA ARG A 158 24.36 9.74 4.07
C ARG A 158 23.51 8.62 3.47
N CYS A 159 22.35 8.37 4.07
CA CYS A 159 21.46 7.29 3.67
C CYS A 159 20.95 7.45 2.23
N GLU A 160 20.90 8.68 1.70
CA GLU A 160 20.54 8.96 0.30
C GLU A 160 21.45 8.23 -0.69
N ALA A 161 22.75 8.12 -0.39
CA ALA A 161 23.70 7.48 -1.29
C ALA A 161 23.43 5.98 -1.45
N TYR A 162 22.94 5.32 -0.38
CA TYR A 162 22.53 3.92 -0.46
C TYR A 162 21.20 3.76 -1.19
N ALA A 163 20.24 4.64 -0.91
CA ALA A 163 18.96 4.64 -1.60
C ALA A 163 19.10 4.86 -3.11
N ASP A 164 20.01 5.74 -3.54
CA ASP A 164 20.27 6.01 -4.96
C ASP A 164 20.87 4.81 -5.70
N ARG A 165 21.59 3.92 -4.99
CA ARG A 165 22.09 2.64 -5.51
C ARG A 165 21.09 1.50 -5.34
N ASP A 166 19.90 1.80 -4.84
CA ASP A 166 18.89 0.83 -4.41
C ASP A 166 19.39 -0.22 -3.40
N ASP A 167 20.40 0.16 -2.58
CA ASP A 167 21.12 -0.72 -1.68
C ASP A 167 20.44 -0.79 -0.29
N VAL A 168 19.36 -1.55 -0.22
CA VAL A 168 18.62 -1.77 1.04
C VAL A 168 19.45 -2.49 2.09
N VAL A 169 20.42 -3.31 1.67
CA VAL A 169 21.24 -4.12 2.57
C VAL A 169 22.28 -3.25 3.27
N GLY A 170 23.00 -2.43 2.51
CA GLY A 170 23.94 -1.44 3.04
C GLY A 170 23.23 -0.39 3.89
N LEU A 171 22.08 0.11 3.44
CA LEU A 171 21.29 1.07 4.22
C LEU A 171 20.81 0.44 5.55
N ARG A 172 20.36 -0.82 5.53
CA ARG A 172 19.94 -1.52 6.76
C ARG A 172 21.10 -1.72 7.73
N GLN A 173 22.29 -2.07 7.22
CA GLN A 173 23.49 -2.23 8.03
C GLN A 173 23.85 -0.93 8.77
N VAL A 174 23.69 0.23 8.13
CA VAL A 174 23.90 1.54 8.73
C VAL A 174 22.80 1.88 9.73
N TRP A 175 21.53 1.69 9.36
CA TRP A 175 20.38 2.08 10.17
C TRP A 175 20.25 1.28 11.48
N ASN A 176 20.46 -0.03 11.43
CA ASN A 176 20.25 -0.94 12.56
C ASN A 176 21.56 -1.53 13.11
N GLY A 177 22.73 -1.15 12.57
CA GLY A 177 24.02 -1.74 12.95
C GLY A 177 24.18 -3.22 12.54
N GLY A 178 23.32 -3.73 11.66
CA GLY A 178 23.22 -5.13 11.28
C GLY A 178 22.08 -5.39 10.30
N GLN A 179 21.83 -6.66 9.99
CA GLN A 179 20.78 -7.08 9.04
C GLN A 179 19.54 -7.70 9.70
N ILE A 180 19.37 -7.48 11.01
CA ILE A 180 18.18 -7.98 11.72
C ILE A 180 16.94 -7.36 11.09
N GLY A 181 15.96 -8.19 10.72
CA GLY A 181 14.72 -7.75 10.08
C GLY A 181 14.83 -7.40 8.59
N ILE A 182 15.91 -7.78 7.90
CA ILE A 182 16.11 -7.41 6.48
C ILE A 182 15.02 -7.95 5.54
N ALA A 183 14.45 -9.13 5.82
CA ALA A 183 13.38 -9.69 4.99
C ALA A 183 12.13 -8.79 4.99
N GLU A 184 11.67 -8.41 6.18
CA GLU A 184 10.56 -7.46 6.35
C GLU A 184 10.90 -6.09 5.74
N THR A 185 12.14 -5.61 5.91
CA THR A 185 12.62 -4.35 5.31
C THR A 185 12.50 -4.39 3.78
N ARG A 186 12.84 -5.52 3.14
CA ARG A 186 12.71 -5.71 1.67
C ARG A 186 11.25 -5.75 1.23
N GLU A 187 10.37 -6.40 2.00
CA GLU A 187 8.93 -6.42 1.71
C GLU A 187 8.33 -5.01 1.76
N ILE A 188 8.67 -4.22 2.78
CA ILE A 188 8.23 -2.82 2.87
C ILE A 188 8.81 -1.98 1.74
N LEU A 189 10.08 -2.18 1.37
CA LEU A 189 10.68 -1.44 0.25
C LEU A 189 9.94 -1.72 -1.06
N ALA A 190 9.70 -3.00 -1.37
CA ALA A 190 8.96 -3.40 -2.58
C ALA A 190 7.55 -2.79 -2.59
N LYS A 191 6.85 -2.88 -1.45
CA LYS A 191 5.51 -2.30 -1.28
C LYS A 191 5.52 -0.78 -1.44
N ALA A 192 6.47 -0.08 -0.81
CA ALA A 192 6.56 1.37 -0.88
C ALA A 192 6.86 1.85 -2.31
N LYS A 193 7.77 1.17 -3.04
CA LYS A 193 8.02 1.45 -4.47
C LYS A 193 6.76 1.28 -5.32
N ALA A 194 6.04 0.17 -5.12
CA ALA A 194 4.79 -0.07 -5.85
C ALA A 194 3.75 1.01 -5.56
N VAL A 195 3.54 1.38 -4.29
CA VAL A 195 2.58 2.42 -3.89
C VAL A 195 2.95 3.78 -4.47
N LEU A 196 4.22 4.18 -4.37
CA LEU A 196 4.70 5.47 -4.88
C LEU A 196 4.56 5.58 -6.40
N LYS A 197 4.67 4.45 -7.13
CA LYS A 197 4.40 4.39 -8.57
C LYS A 197 2.89 4.39 -8.88
N THR A 198 2.11 3.59 -8.17
CA THR A 198 0.69 3.36 -8.48
C THR A 198 -0.20 4.57 -8.15
N LEU A 199 0.08 5.29 -7.06
CA LEU A 199 -0.77 6.41 -6.62
C LEU A 199 -0.87 7.55 -7.67
N PRO A 200 0.25 8.09 -8.20
CA PRO A 200 0.19 9.08 -9.27
C PRO A 200 -0.49 8.54 -10.53
N ALA A 201 -0.21 7.29 -10.91
CA ALA A 201 -0.80 6.66 -12.08
C ALA A 201 -2.32 6.53 -11.96
N GLN A 202 -2.83 6.04 -10.83
CA GLN A 202 -4.28 5.99 -10.54
C GLN A 202 -4.90 7.39 -10.58
N ALA A 203 -4.26 8.40 -9.98
CA ALA A 203 -4.78 9.76 -9.98
C ALA A 203 -4.91 10.32 -11.40
N LYS A 204 -3.89 10.11 -12.24
CA LYS A 204 -3.87 10.57 -13.64
C LYS A 204 -4.86 9.81 -14.51
N LEU A 205 -4.86 8.48 -14.45
CA LEU A 205 -5.84 7.65 -15.14
C LEU A 205 -7.28 8.05 -14.78
N LYS A 206 -7.55 8.31 -13.50
CA LYS A 206 -8.86 8.78 -13.05
C LYS A 206 -9.23 10.15 -13.62
N ALA A 207 -8.28 11.08 -13.68
CA ALA A 207 -8.49 12.39 -14.31
C ALA A 207 -8.76 12.27 -15.82
N LEU A 208 -8.14 11.28 -16.47
CA LEU A 208 -8.38 10.89 -17.86
C LEU A 208 -9.62 10.01 -18.05
N ARG A 209 -10.45 9.84 -17.02
CA ARG A 209 -11.70 9.06 -17.02
C ARG A 209 -11.54 7.54 -17.21
N TYR A 210 -10.35 7.01 -17.01
CA TYR A 210 -10.14 5.57 -16.95
C TYR A 210 -10.70 4.98 -15.64
N PRO A 211 -11.31 3.79 -15.66
CA PRO A 211 -12.01 3.22 -14.52
C PRO A 211 -11.08 2.54 -13.50
N VAL A 212 -10.21 3.31 -12.84
CA VAL A 212 -9.27 2.80 -11.81
C VAL A 212 -9.91 2.53 -10.44
N GLY A 213 -11.10 3.10 -10.17
CA GLY A 213 -11.73 3.03 -8.86
C GLY A 213 -11.22 4.09 -7.87
N ALA A 214 -10.87 3.66 -6.66
CA ALA A 214 -10.30 4.54 -5.64
C ALA A 214 -8.82 4.81 -5.94
N VAL A 215 -8.32 5.98 -5.53
CA VAL A 215 -6.89 6.30 -5.58
C VAL A 215 -6.31 5.96 -4.20
N ASP A 216 -5.83 4.73 -4.07
CA ASP A 216 -5.42 4.10 -2.82
C ASP A 216 -4.04 3.42 -2.89
N GLY A 217 -3.42 3.37 -4.07
CA GLY A 217 -2.12 2.77 -4.31
C GLY A 217 -2.17 1.26 -4.53
N ASP A 218 -3.37 0.66 -4.54
CA ASP A 218 -3.56 -0.76 -4.82
C ASP A 218 -3.60 -1.02 -6.33
N HIS A 219 -2.64 -1.79 -6.83
CA HIS A 219 -2.60 -2.22 -8.22
C HIS A 219 -3.39 -3.52 -8.40
N ALA A 220 -4.66 -3.50 -8.00
CA ALA A 220 -5.61 -4.60 -8.18
C ALA A 220 -6.33 -4.53 -9.53
N ALA A 221 -7.30 -5.42 -9.75
CA ALA A 221 -7.98 -5.66 -11.03
C ALA A 221 -8.49 -4.40 -11.76
N ARG A 222 -9.01 -3.39 -11.04
CA ARG A 222 -9.48 -2.14 -11.67
C ARG A 222 -8.33 -1.28 -12.19
N THR A 223 -7.26 -1.14 -11.41
CA THR A 223 -6.04 -0.45 -11.82
C THR A 223 -5.41 -1.17 -13.00
N THR A 224 -5.26 -2.50 -12.92
CA THR A 224 -4.72 -3.33 -14.01
C THR A 224 -5.53 -3.17 -15.29
N GLY A 225 -6.86 -3.25 -15.23
CA GLY A 225 -7.72 -3.08 -16.40
C GLY A 225 -7.62 -1.69 -17.03
N ALA A 226 -7.52 -0.63 -16.22
CA ALA A 226 -7.30 0.73 -16.70
C ALA A 226 -5.94 0.90 -17.38
N VAL A 227 -4.88 0.31 -16.82
CA VAL A 227 -3.54 0.31 -17.42
C VAL A 227 -3.52 -0.46 -18.73
N GLN A 228 -4.15 -1.63 -18.79
CA GLN A 228 -4.28 -2.43 -20.02
C GLN A 228 -5.02 -1.67 -21.11
N LEU A 229 -6.10 -0.94 -20.76
CA LEU A 229 -6.84 -0.10 -21.70
C LEU A 229 -5.98 1.05 -22.23
N LEU A 230 -5.17 1.68 -21.37
CA LEU A 230 -4.22 2.70 -21.79
C LEU A 230 -3.20 2.12 -22.77
N GLN A 231 -2.55 1.01 -22.42
CA GLN A 231 -1.55 0.34 -23.26
C GLN A 231 -2.11 -0.01 -24.64
N HIS A 232 -3.31 -0.57 -24.68
CA HIS A 232 -4.00 -0.87 -25.93
C HIS A 232 -4.22 0.38 -26.79
N ARG A 233 -4.68 1.50 -26.20
CA ARG A 233 -4.89 2.77 -26.91
C ARG A 233 -3.59 3.41 -27.39
N ALA A 234 -2.51 3.20 -26.66
CA ALA A 234 -1.18 3.69 -27.01
C ALA A 234 -0.40 2.76 -27.97
N GLY A 235 -0.98 1.61 -28.36
CA GLY A 235 -0.30 0.64 -29.21
C GLY A 235 0.86 -0.10 -28.52
N LEU A 236 0.87 -0.13 -27.18
CA LEU A 236 1.87 -0.82 -26.37
C LEU A 236 1.48 -2.28 -26.10
N PRO A 237 2.44 -3.15 -25.75
CA PRO A 237 2.14 -4.48 -25.20
C PRO A 237 1.20 -4.38 -23.99
N VAL A 238 0.10 -5.14 -24.02
CA VAL A 238 -0.93 -5.09 -22.98
C VAL A 238 -0.56 -6.01 -21.82
N THR A 239 0.30 -5.51 -20.93
CA THR A 239 0.82 -6.24 -19.77
C THR A 239 0.01 -5.97 -18.50
N GLY A 240 -0.60 -4.79 -18.40
CA GLY A 240 -1.19 -4.27 -17.16
C GLY A 240 -0.16 -3.74 -16.16
N GLU A 241 1.12 -3.72 -16.51
CA GLU A 241 2.20 -3.23 -15.66
C GLU A 241 2.47 -1.73 -15.90
N LEU A 242 2.86 -1.01 -14.85
CA LEU A 242 3.32 0.39 -14.94
C LEU A 242 4.83 0.42 -15.25
N ASP A 243 5.21 -0.08 -16.42
CA ASP A 243 6.57 0.07 -16.95
C ASP A 243 6.80 1.49 -17.50
N ASP A 244 8.06 1.80 -17.87
CA ASP A 244 8.45 3.14 -18.29
C ASP A 244 7.71 3.59 -19.56
N ALA A 245 7.46 2.66 -20.50
CA ALA A 245 6.70 2.94 -21.71
C ALA A 245 5.23 3.28 -21.39
N THR A 246 4.63 2.55 -20.45
CA THR A 246 3.26 2.79 -20.00
C THR A 246 3.12 4.11 -19.25
N LEU A 247 4.10 4.46 -18.42
CA LEU A 247 4.13 5.76 -17.73
C LEU A 247 4.30 6.92 -18.73
N ALA A 248 5.16 6.77 -19.73
CA ALA A 248 5.30 7.76 -20.81
C ALA A 248 3.99 7.90 -21.62
N ALA A 249 3.35 6.80 -21.97
CA ALA A 249 2.05 6.83 -22.66
C ALA A 249 0.95 7.44 -21.80
N LEU A 250 0.95 7.17 -20.49
CA LEU A 250 0.04 7.83 -19.55
C LEU A 250 0.26 9.35 -19.54
N ASP A 251 1.51 9.80 -19.74
CA ASP A 251 1.83 11.21 -19.73
C ASP A 251 1.25 12.00 -20.89
N GLU A 252 1.16 11.37 -22.06
CA GLU A 252 0.64 11.93 -23.30
C GLU A 252 -0.84 11.59 -23.56
N ALA A 253 -1.44 10.73 -22.73
CA ALA A 253 -2.78 10.22 -22.96
C ALA A 253 -3.86 11.30 -22.89
N GLU A 254 -4.79 11.23 -23.86
CA GLU A 254 -6.01 12.03 -23.85
C GLU A 254 -7.12 11.38 -23.00
N PRO A 255 -8.03 12.18 -22.41
CA PRO A 255 -9.15 11.64 -21.64
C PRO A 255 -10.02 10.71 -22.49
N LEU A 256 -10.55 9.64 -21.89
CA LEU A 256 -11.55 8.81 -22.56
C LEU A 256 -12.77 9.66 -22.96
N PRO A 257 -13.33 9.42 -24.16
CA PRO A 257 -14.52 10.13 -24.60
C PRO A 257 -15.64 9.90 -23.59
N VAL A 258 -16.42 10.96 -23.32
CA VAL A 258 -17.62 10.82 -22.48
C VAL A 258 -18.59 9.93 -23.24
N ALA A 259 -18.95 8.79 -22.67
CA ALA A 259 -20.04 7.99 -23.21
C ALA A 259 -21.29 8.86 -23.27
N LYS A 260 -21.87 9.03 -24.48
CA LYS A 260 -23.18 9.68 -24.59
C LYS A 260 -24.17 8.80 -23.84
N LYS A 261 -24.95 9.38 -22.92
CA LYS A 261 -26.06 8.68 -22.26
C LYS A 261 -26.98 8.09 -23.34
N ASP A 262 -26.94 6.77 -23.50
CA ASP A 262 -28.01 6.07 -24.19
C ASP A 262 -29.19 6.02 -23.23
N ALA A 263 -30.19 6.88 -23.47
CA ALA A 263 -31.37 7.03 -22.63
C ALA A 263 -32.09 5.68 -22.41
N ASN A 264 -31.95 4.75 -23.35
CA ASN A 264 -32.57 3.43 -23.29
C ASN A 264 -31.83 2.48 -22.32
N LEU A 265 -30.50 2.59 -22.19
CA LEU A 265 -29.76 1.78 -21.21
C LEU A 265 -29.90 2.35 -19.79
N ALA A 266 -29.98 3.67 -19.66
CA ALA A 266 -30.11 4.34 -18.37
C ALA A 266 -31.46 4.08 -17.67
N ALA A 267 -32.50 3.77 -18.45
CA ALA A 267 -33.84 3.42 -17.96
C ALA A 267 -34.01 1.92 -17.65
N SER A 268 -32.99 1.09 -17.94
CA SER A 268 -33.09 -0.36 -17.79
C SER A 268 -33.17 -0.80 -16.33
N ARG A 269 -34.18 -1.61 -16.00
CA ARG A 269 -34.41 -2.13 -14.64
C ARG A 269 -33.28 -3.09 -14.22
N THR A 270 -32.74 -3.85 -15.16
CA THR A 270 -31.62 -4.78 -14.96
C THR A 270 -30.33 -4.02 -14.60
N VAL A 271 -30.05 -2.92 -15.31
CA VAL A 271 -28.88 -2.06 -15.09
C VAL A 271 -28.96 -1.34 -13.73
N GLN A 272 -30.16 -0.92 -13.32
CA GLN A 272 -30.38 -0.30 -12.00
C GLN A 272 -30.09 -1.26 -10.82
N GLY A 273 -30.25 -2.58 -10.99
CA GLY A 273 -29.96 -3.58 -9.97
C GLY A 273 -28.47 -3.96 -9.82
N ALA A 274 -27.65 -3.78 -10.86
CA ALA A 274 -26.25 -4.20 -10.87
C ALA A 274 -25.25 -3.16 -10.35
N GLY A 275 -25.68 -1.92 -10.10
CA GLY A 275 -24.83 -0.82 -9.61
C GLY A 275 -24.08 -1.13 -8.30
N ALA A 276 -24.52 -2.14 -7.55
CA ALA A 276 -23.89 -2.61 -6.32
C ALA A 276 -22.66 -3.53 -6.52
N ALA A 277 -22.45 -4.13 -7.70
CA ALA A 277 -21.49 -5.24 -7.90
C ALA A 277 -20.17 -4.85 -8.60
N GLY A 278 -19.91 -3.56 -8.81
CA GLY A 278 -18.55 -3.08 -9.08
C GLY A 278 -17.94 -3.34 -10.47
N THR A 279 -18.73 -3.77 -11.46
CA THR A 279 -18.34 -4.06 -12.86
C THR A 279 -18.48 -2.87 -13.83
N PHE A 280 -18.95 -1.71 -13.36
CA PHE A 280 -19.51 -0.64 -14.19
C PHE A 280 -18.53 0.22 -15.03
N GLY A 281 -17.24 -0.06 -15.07
CA GLY A 281 -16.33 0.61 -16.01
C GLY A 281 -16.42 0.08 -17.44
N PHE A 282 -16.96 -1.13 -17.62
CA PHE A 282 -16.87 -1.88 -18.89
C PHE A 282 -18.16 -1.87 -19.71
N ALA A 283 -19.33 -1.72 -19.08
CA ALA A 283 -20.61 -1.60 -19.79
C ALA A 283 -20.73 -0.28 -20.57
N GLU A 284 -20.06 0.79 -20.13
CA GLU A 284 -19.98 2.09 -20.82
C GLU A 284 -19.10 2.06 -22.07
N LEU A 285 -18.25 1.04 -22.20
CA LEU A 285 -17.31 0.84 -23.31
C LEU A 285 -17.96 0.19 -24.53
N VAL A 286 -19.16 -0.37 -24.36
CA VAL A 286 -19.93 -1.03 -25.41
C VAL A 286 -20.94 -0.02 -25.97
N GLN A 287 -20.51 0.75 -26.97
CA GLN A 287 -21.42 1.61 -27.73
C GLN A 287 -22.25 0.79 -28.74
N SER A 288 -23.41 1.35 -29.07
CA SER A 288 -24.48 0.95 -30.01
C SER A 288 -24.45 -0.43 -30.70
N ALA A 289 -25.62 -1.04 -30.86
CA ALA A 289 -25.82 -2.40 -31.41
C ALA A 289 -25.13 -2.71 -32.76
N GLY A 290 -24.69 -1.70 -33.52
CA GLY A 290 -23.88 -1.87 -34.73
C GLY A 290 -22.41 -2.25 -34.47
N GLU A 291 -21.80 -1.76 -33.38
CA GLU A 291 -20.40 -2.03 -33.00
C GLU A 291 -20.26 -3.32 -32.18
N LEU A 292 -21.36 -3.81 -31.60
CA LEU A 292 -21.40 -5.01 -30.76
C LEU A 292 -20.99 -6.27 -31.53
N LYS A 293 -21.37 -6.35 -32.81
CA LYS A 293 -21.03 -7.47 -33.69
C LYS A 293 -19.53 -7.52 -33.95
N ASP A 294 -18.94 -6.39 -34.34
CA ASP A 294 -17.51 -6.30 -34.66
C ASP A 294 -16.65 -6.51 -33.40
N GLN A 295 -17.11 -6.03 -32.23
CA GLN A 295 -16.45 -6.26 -30.95
C GLN A 295 -16.55 -7.71 -30.47
N VAL A 296 -17.68 -8.38 -30.69
CA VAL A 296 -17.85 -9.82 -30.38
C VAL A 296 -17.06 -10.69 -31.36
N GLU A 297 -17.00 -10.34 -32.64
CA GLU A 297 -16.19 -11.02 -33.65
C GLU A 297 -14.69 -10.85 -33.39
N SER A 298 -14.26 -9.64 -32.99
CA SER A 298 -12.88 -9.36 -32.55
C SER A 298 -12.54 -10.13 -31.27
N ALA A 299 -13.43 -10.15 -30.27
CA ALA A 299 -13.27 -10.94 -29.06
C ALA A 299 -13.23 -12.44 -29.35
N HIS A 300 -14.05 -12.94 -30.29
CA HIS A 300 -14.04 -14.33 -30.72
C HIS A 300 -12.73 -14.71 -31.40
N ALA A 301 -12.17 -13.82 -32.24
CA ALA A 301 -10.87 -14.01 -32.86
C ALA A 301 -9.74 -14.07 -31.81
N GLN A 302 -9.81 -13.25 -30.76
CA GLN A 302 -8.83 -13.26 -29.66
C GLN A 302 -8.97 -14.47 -28.71
N ILE A 303 -10.20 -14.94 -28.44
CA ILE A 303 -10.46 -16.18 -27.70
C ILE A 303 -9.92 -17.38 -28.50
N SER A 304 -10.13 -17.38 -29.81
CA SER A 304 -9.68 -18.45 -30.71
C SER A 304 -8.16 -18.50 -30.85
N ALA A 305 -7.47 -17.39 -30.60
CA ALA A 305 -6.01 -17.31 -30.55
C ALA A 305 -5.40 -17.91 -29.26
N GLY A 306 -6.22 -18.33 -28.29
CA GLY A 306 -5.78 -19.15 -27.14
C GLY A 306 -4.91 -18.42 -26.10
N THR A 307 -4.78 -17.10 -26.17
CA THR A 307 -4.04 -16.33 -25.17
C THR A 307 -4.91 -16.13 -23.92
N VAL A 308 -4.30 -16.19 -22.73
CA VAL A 308 -4.98 -15.92 -21.44
C VAL A 308 -5.65 -14.53 -21.47
N PHE A 309 -5.04 -13.58 -22.18
CA PHE A 309 -5.57 -12.25 -22.48
C PHE A 309 -6.89 -12.28 -23.28
N GLY A 310 -6.94 -13.02 -24.38
CA GLY A 310 -8.15 -13.20 -25.19
C GLY A 310 -9.27 -13.89 -24.43
N LEU A 311 -8.93 -14.80 -23.52
CA LEU A 311 -9.91 -15.48 -22.67
C LEU A 311 -10.53 -14.52 -21.65
N VAL A 312 -9.75 -13.69 -20.96
CA VAL A 312 -10.27 -12.79 -19.91
C VAL A 312 -11.01 -11.60 -20.52
N MET A 313 -10.41 -10.91 -21.49
CA MET A 313 -11.04 -9.76 -22.16
C MET A 313 -12.22 -10.18 -23.03
N GLY A 314 -12.10 -11.30 -23.75
CA GLY A 314 -13.20 -11.85 -24.54
C GLY A 314 -14.37 -12.27 -23.65
N THR A 315 -14.14 -12.90 -22.49
CA THR A 315 -15.21 -13.25 -21.56
C THR A 315 -15.87 -12.01 -20.96
N VAL A 316 -15.11 -10.95 -20.65
CA VAL A 316 -15.65 -9.70 -20.10
C VAL A 316 -16.46 -8.91 -21.14
N ILE A 317 -15.97 -8.81 -22.38
CA ILE A 317 -16.68 -8.15 -23.49
C ILE A 317 -17.93 -8.94 -23.86
N VAL A 318 -17.83 -10.27 -23.99
CA VAL A 318 -18.98 -11.14 -24.27
C VAL A 318 -19.99 -11.11 -23.12
N ALA A 319 -19.54 -11.07 -21.86
CA ALA A 319 -20.44 -10.95 -20.71
C ALA A 319 -21.14 -9.58 -20.68
N GLY A 320 -20.42 -8.48 -20.96
CA GLY A 320 -21.00 -7.14 -21.06
C GLY A 320 -22.01 -7.02 -22.20
N ALA A 321 -21.68 -7.58 -23.37
CA ALA A 321 -22.57 -7.63 -24.53
C ALA A 321 -23.80 -8.52 -24.29
N ALA A 322 -23.62 -9.72 -23.74
CA ALA A 322 -24.71 -10.63 -23.38
C ALA A 322 -25.63 -10.02 -22.31
N TYR A 323 -25.05 -9.30 -21.35
CA TYR A 323 -25.80 -8.59 -20.33
C TYR A 323 -26.61 -7.42 -20.91
N ALA A 324 -26.04 -6.64 -21.83
CA ALA A 324 -26.75 -5.55 -22.51
C ALA A 324 -27.89 -6.07 -23.41
N ILE A 325 -27.68 -7.20 -24.10
CA ILE A 325 -28.73 -7.88 -24.87
C ILE A 325 -29.83 -8.40 -23.95
N TYR A 326 -29.46 -9.04 -22.83
CA TYR A 326 -30.41 -9.55 -21.85
C TYR A 326 -31.25 -8.44 -21.22
N ALA A 327 -30.63 -7.33 -20.81
CA ALA A 327 -31.33 -6.17 -20.26
C ALA A 327 -32.39 -5.64 -21.23
N ARG A 328 -32.06 -5.50 -22.52
CA ARG A 328 -33.01 -5.07 -23.57
C ARG A 328 -34.13 -6.09 -23.82
N TRP A 329 -33.86 -7.38 -23.64
CA TRP A 329 -34.85 -8.46 -23.79
C TRP A 329 -35.84 -8.49 -22.63
N ASP A 330 -35.33 -8.34 -21.40
CA ASP A 330 -36.09 -8.29 -20.15
C ASP A 330 -36.97 -7.02 -20.07
N ASP A 331 -36.40 -5.85 -20.37
CA ASP A 331 -37.14 -4.58 -20.40
C ASP A 331 -38.25 -4.57 -21.48
N ALA A 332 -38.13 -5.39 -22.53
CA ALA A 332 -39.16 -5.58 -23.55
C ALA A 332 -40.29 -6.54 -23.12
N GLY A 333 -40.26 -7.07 -21.88
CA GLY A 333 -41.26 -7.99 -21.34
C GLY A 333 -41.30 -9.35 -22.05
N ARG A 334 -40.22 -9.73 -22.75
CA ARG A 334 -40.18 -10.98 -23.51
C ARG A 334 -39.79 -12.14 -22.58
N PRO A 335 -40.46 -13.30 -22.66
CA PRO A 335 -40.13 -14.43 -21.81
C PRO A 335 -38.69 -14.92 -22.08
N LEU A 336 -38.03 -15.36 -21.01
CA LEU A 336 -36.69 -15.94 -21.08
C LEU A 336 -36.68 -17.16 -22.02
N PRO A 337 -35.70 -17.27 -22.94
CA PRO A 337 -35.48 -18.49 -23.70
C PRO A 337 -35.33 -19.70 -22.77
N GLY A 338 -36.00 -20.81 -23.07
CA GLY A 338 -36.14 -21.95 -22.16
C GLY A 338 -34.84 -22.64 -21.71
N PHE A 339 -33.70 -22.32 -22.32
CA PHE A 339 -32.38 -22.77 -21.86
C PHE A 339 -31.81 -21.89 -20.73
N LEU A 340 -32.06 -20.57 -20.75
CA LEU A 340 -31.65 -19.64 -19.70
C LEU A 340 -32.53 -19.78 -18.46
N ALA A 341 -33.84 -19.97 -18.65
CA ALA A 341 -34.80 -20.23 -17.57
C ALA A 341 -34.43 -21.48 -16.74
N ARG A 342 -33.88 -22.51 -17.38
CA ARG A 342 -33.40 -23.73 -16.71
C ARG A 342 -32.05 -23.56 -16.00
N ARG A 343 -31.18 -22.68 -16.51
CA ARG A 343 -29.82 -22.48 -16.01
C ARG A 343 -29.76 -21.48 -14.84
N PHE A 344 -30.66 -20.50 -14.81
CA PHE A 344 -30.70 -19.43 -13.82
C PHE A 344 -32.12 -19.20 -13.27
N PRO A 345 -32.68 -20.18 -12.53
CA PRO A 345 -34.05 -20.10 -12.03
C PRO A 345 -34.30 -18.94 -11.06
N SER A 346 -33.26 -18.41 -10.41
CA SER A 346 -33.34 -17.24 -9.52
C SER A 346 -33.68 -15.92 -10.22
N LEU A 347 -33.53 -15.83 -11.55
CA LEU A 347 -33.92 -14.66 -12.34
C LEU A 347 -35.41 -14.62 -12.68
N MET A 348 -36.17 -15.69 -12.40
CA MET A 348 -37.62 -15.76 -12.66
C MET A 348 -38.48 -15.30 -11.47
N GLY A 349 -37.87 -14.87 -10.36
CA GLY A 349 -38.56 -14.56 -9.12
C GLY A 349 -38.36 -13.12 -8.63
N ALA A 350 -39.04 -12.17 -9.25
CA ALA A 350 -39.40 -10.88 -8.65
C ALA A 350 -40.51 -10.24 -9.51
N ALA A 351 -41.76 -10.64 -9.25
CA ALA A 351 -42.93 -9.87 -9.66
C ALA A 351 -43.16 -8.73 -8.67
#